data_AF-A0A1S3D9S6-F1
#
_entry.id   AF-A0A1S3D9S6-F1
#
_cell.length_a   1.000
_cell.length_b   1.000
_cell.length_c   1.000
_cell.angle_alpha   90.00
_cell.angle_beta   90.00
_cell.angle_gamma   90.00
#
_symmetry.space_group_name_H-M   'P 1'
#
loop_
_entity.id
_entity.type
_entity.pdbx_description
1 polymer ?
#
loop_
_entity_poly.entity_id
_entity_poly.type
_entity_poly.pdbx_seq_one_letter_code
_entity_poly.pdbx_strand_id
1 'polypeptide(L)'
;MIRELGQFNLKTFNLVADSWGGLLALHIAKRLTQDGRYVRLSLLDAAPATIQSWSSYFQENLEIKLLSKYFPISYKDKQALLPLSWQDKLSYVLPPSSPQYAGIATALTTLATRLRSARSSILNTEKDVERMPYVKVLLLRPEGSSESDSCNLKRICSGKIVIHVGDSSDYGEFVSESATALQVNDHFLYDYPEAETPLYFVREKDDVYECKLLSQRVTKM
;
A
#
# COMPACT_ATOMS: atom_id res chain seq x y z
N MET A 1 32.48 18.77 -5.48
CA MET A 1 32.64 17.66 -6.45
C MET A 1 31.27 16.98 -6.57
N ILE A 2 30.49 17.35 -7.58
CA ILE A 2 29.14 16.82 -7.83
C ILE A 2 29.34 15.50 -8.59
N ARG A 3 28.94 14.37 -8.01
CA ARG A 3 28.79 13.13 -8.78
C ARG A 3 27.48 13.25 -9.54
N GLU A 4 27.57 13.46 -10.85
CA GLU A 4 26.43 13.34 -11.76
C GLU A 4 25.98 11.88 -11.75
N LEU A 5 24.90 11.58 -11.04
CA LEU A 5 24.20 10.33 -11.20
C LEU A 5 23.62 10.34 -12.62
N GLY A 6 24.03 9.34 -13.41
CA GLY A 6 23.88 9.30 -14.86
C GLY A 6 22.47 9.56 -15.38
N GLN A 7 22.41 9.86 -16.68
CA GLN A 7 21.19 10.05 -17.46
C GLN A 7 20.19 8.92 -17.18
N PHE A 8 19.19 9.19 -16.35
CA PHE A 8 18.00 8.36 -16.33
C PHE A 8 17.31 8.55 -17.68
N ASN A 9 16.91 7.46 -18.34
CA ASN A 9 15.89 7.55 -19.38
C ASN A 9 14.59 7.92 -18.64
N LEU A 10 14.35 9.22 -18.50
CA LEU A 10 13.32 9.81 -17.63
C LEU A 10 11.93 9.38 -18.12
N LYS A 11 11.46 8.27 -17.57
CA LYS A 11 10.04 7.93 -17.51
C LYS A 11 9.68 7.98 -16.04
N THR A 12 8.83 8.92 -15.69
CA THR A 12 8.30 9.08 -14.35
C THR A 12 7.07 8.19 -14.17
N PHE A 13 6.91 7.61 -12.99
CA PHE A 13 5.76 6.79 -12.65
C PHE A 13 5.13 7.31 -11.37
N ASN A 14 3.82 7.57 -11.41
CA ASN A 14 3.02 7.84 -10.24
C ASN A 14 2.24 6.57 -9.89
N LEU A 15 2.47 6.05 -8.70
CA LEU A 15 1.76 4.90 -8.17
C LEU A 15 0.88 5.38 -7.03
N VAL A 16 -0.42 5.09 -7.11
CA VAL A 16 -1.37 5.30 -6.03
C VAL A 16 -1.87 3.94 -5.59
N ALA A 17 -1.85 3.70 -4.29
CA ALA A 17 -2.26 2.43 -3.76
C ALA A 17 -3.05 2.59 -2.46
N ASP A 18 -4.14 1.84 -2.41
CA ASP A 18 -5.07 1.76 -1.29
C ASP A 18 -4.86 0.42 -0.58
N SER A 19 -4.80 0.47 0.76
CA SER A 19 -4.83 -0.70 1.64
C SER A 19 -3.83 -1.79 1.21
N TRP A 20 -4.30 -2.99 0.89
CA TRP A 20 -3.47 -4.13 0.45
C TRP A 20 -2.66 -3.86 -0.82
N GLY A 21 -3.14 -2.96 -1.67
CA GLY A 21 -2.42 -2.53 -2.88
C GLY A 21 -1.08 -1.89 -2.56
N GLY A 22 -0.88 -1.35 -1.36
CA GLY A 22 0.37 -0.71 -0.96
C GLY A 22 1.58 -1.63 -1.02
N LEU A 23 1.43 -2.89 -0.63
CA LEU A 23 2.51 -3.87 -0.72
C LEU A 23 2.91 -4.11 -2.18
N LEU A 24 1.92 -4.28 -3.05
CA LEU A 24 2.15 -4.48 -4.48
C LEU A 24 2.82 -3.25 -5.09
N ALA A 25 2.34 -2.05 -4.75
CA ALA A 25 2.90 -0.80 -5.24
C ALA A 25 4.33 -0.58 -4.76
N LEU A 26 4.68 -0.98 -3.53
CA LEU A 26 6.06 -0.98 -3.04
C LEU A 26 6.96 -1.93 -3.85
N HIS A 27 6.50 -3.13 -4.18
CA HIS A 27 7.25 -4.06 -5.03
C HIS A 27 7.43 -3.54 -6.46
N ILE A 28 6.37 -2.96 -7.05
CA ILE A 28 6.43 -2.33 -8.38
C ILE A 28 7.40 -1.13 -8.34
N ALA A 29 7.30 -0.27 -7.33
CA ALA A 29 8.20 0.86 -7.15
C ALA A 29 9.66 0.41 -7.05
N LYS A 30 9.94 -0.64 -6.26
CA LYS A 30 11.27 -1.23 -6.15
C LYS A 30 11.79 -1.64 -7.52
N ARG A 31 11.00 -2.39 -8.29
CA ARG A 31 11.42 -2.85 -9.62
C ARG A 31 11.68 -1.69 -10.57
N LEU A 32 10.78 -0.71 -10.63
CA LEU A 32 10.93 0.48 -11.46
C LEU A 32 12.19 1.28 -11.09
N THR A 33 12.48 1.45 -9.80
CA THR A 33 13.71 2.16 -9.38
C THR A 33 14.99 1.39 -9.71
N GLN A 34 14.99 0.05 -9.60
CA GLN A 34 16.10 -0.79 -10.04
C GLN A 34 16.35 -0.67 -11.56
N ASP A 35 15.30 -0.48 -12.34
CA ASP A 35 15.36 -0.24 -13.78
C ASP A 35 15.71 1.23 -14.14
N GLY A 36 16.09 2.05 -13.16
CA GLY A 36 16.44 3.46 -13.37
C GLY A 36 15.24 4.36 -13.71
N ARG A 37 14.05 4.06 -13.19
CA ARG A 37 12.88 4.94 -13.32
C ARG A 37 12.68 5.74 -12.06
N TYR A 38 12.15 6.95 -12.22
CA TYR A 38 11.76 7.77 -11.08
C TYR A 38 10.32 7.47 -10.68
N VAL A 39 10.10 7.18 -9.39
CA VAL A 39 8.79 6.76 -8.88
C VAL A 39 8.34 7.69 -7.75
N ARG A 40 7.11 8.19 -7.87
CA ARG A 40 6.37 8.77 -6.76
C ARG A 40 5.28 7.81 -6.32
N LEU A 41 5.23 7.56 -5.02
CA LEU A 41 4.30 6.62 -4.42
C LEU A 41 3.38 7.36 -3.46
N SER A 42 2.07 7.23 -3.66
CA SER A 42 1.03 7.68 -2.74
C SER A 42 0.34 6.47 -2.13
N LEU A 43 0.40 6.34 -0.82
CA LEU A 43 -0.17 5.23 -0.05
C LEU A 43 -1.35 5.76 0.78
N LEU A 44 -2.56 5.28 0.49
CA LEU A 44 -3.78 5.56 1.25
C LEU A 44 -3.92 4.49 2.34
N ASP A 45 -3.49 4.82 3.55
CA ASP A 45 -3.36 3.91 4.71
C ASP A 45 -2.77 2.52 4.34
N ALA A 46 -1.83 2.53 3.40
CA ALA A 46 -1.35 1.34 2.70
C ALA A 46 0.12 1.02 3.04
N ALA A 47 0.61 1.49 4.19
CA ALA A 47 1.97 1.25 4.62
C ALA A 47 2.16 -0.18 5.15
N PRO A 48 3.39 -0.73 5.13
CA PRO A 48 3.67 -2.11 5.53
C PRO A 48 3.18 -2.46 6.94
N ALA A 49 3.42 -1.59 7.93
CA ALA A 49 2.93 -1.84 9.30
C ALA A 49 1.40 -1.82 9.37
N THR A 50 0.74 -0.94 8.62
CA THR A 50 -0.73 -0.89 8.53
C THR A 50 -1.27 -2.19 7.95
N ILE A 51 -0.72 -2.63 6.82
CA ILE A 51 -1.12 -3.89 6.15
C ILE A 51 -0.88 -5.09 7.08
N GLN A 52 0.26 -5.12 7.78
CA GLN A 52 0.59 -6.17 8.74
C GLN A 52 -0.39 -6.18 9.91
N SER A 53 -0.72 -5.02 10.48
CA SER A 53 -1.72 -4.86 11.54
C SER A 53 -3.09 -5.41 11.10
N TRP A 54 -3.57 -5.02 9.92
CA TRP A 54 -4.82 -5.54 9.39
C TRP A 54 -4.75 -7.06 9.17
N SER A 55 -3.65 -7.57 8.62
CA SER A 55 -3.46 -9.01 8.39
C SER A 55 -3.43 -9.80 9.70
N SER A 56 -2.99 -9.16 10.80
CA SER A 56 -2.96 -9.75 12.14
C SER A 56 -4.37 -10.10 12.64
N TYR A 57 -5.37 -9.29 12.27
CA TYR A 57 -6.76 -9.59 12.57
C TYR A 57 -7.19 -10.96 12.02
N PHE A 58 -6.62 -11.41 10.91
CA PHE A 58 -6.93 -12.71 10.31
C PHE A 58 -5.94 -13.83 10.71
N GLN A 59 -5.03 -13.59 11.65
CA GLN A 59 -4.03 -14.59 12.05
C GLN A 59 -4.66 -15.85 12.66
N GLU A 60 -5.64 -15.63 13.52
CA GLU A 60 -6.37 -16.68 14.21
C GLU A 60 -7.80 -16.73 13.70
N ASN A 61 -8.29 -17.94 13.41
CA ASN A 61 -9.68 -18.19 13.06
C ASN A 61 -10.15 -17.41 11.82
N LEU A 62 -9.28 -17.24 10.82
CA LEU A 62 -9.59 -16.59 9.53
C LEU A 62 -10.96 -17.03 8.99
N GLU A 63 -11.22 -18.33 8.98
CA GLU A 63 -12.45 -18.92 8.47
C GLU A 63 -13.69 -18.40 9.21
N ILE A 64 -13.66 -18.39 10.55
CA ILE A 64 -14.78 -17.91 11.37
C ILE A 64 -14.96 -16.41 11.22
N LYS A 65 -13.86 -15.64 11.19
CA LYS A 65 -13.91 -14.19 10.99
C LYS A 65 -14.46 -13.83 9.61
N LEU A 66 -14.07 -14.59 8.59
CA LEU A 66 -14.59 -14.43 7.24
C LEU A 66 -16.09 -14.74 7.20
N LEU A 67 -16.52 -15.87 7.76
CA LEU A 67 -17.93 -16.23 7.81
C LEU A 67 -18.75 -15.20 8.60
N SER A 68 -18.25 -14.73 9.73
CA SER A 68 -18.93 -13.71 10.56
C SER A 68 -19.08 -12.36 9.87
N LYS A 69 -18.30 -12.08 8.83
CA LYS A 69 -18.41 -10.84 8.04
C LYS A 69 -19.60 -10.88 7.08
N TYR A 70 -19.96 -12.07 6.60
CA TYR A 70 -21.03 -12.25 5.59
C TYR A 70 -22.30 -12.87 6.17
N PHE A 71 -22.19 -13.52 7.32
CA PHE A 71 -23.31 -14.19 7.97
C PHE A 71 -23.43 -13.74 9.43
N PRO A 72 -24.67 -13.54 9.91
CA PRO A 72 -24.91 -13.30 11.32
C PRO A 72 -24.67 -14.60 12.11
N ILE A 73 -23.48 -14.74 12.70
CA ILE A 73 -23.10 -15.92 13.49
C ILE A 73 -23.01 -15.52 14.96
N SER A 74 -23.78 -16.19 15.81
CA SER A 74 -23.76 -15.93 17.26
C SER A 74 -22.43 -16.36 17.88
N TYR A 75 -22.11 -15.84 19.07
CA TYR A 75 -20.90 -16.28 19.79
C TYR A 75 -20.89 -17.79 20.06
N LYS A 76 -22.04 -18.36 20.42
CA LYS A 76 -22.19 -19.81 20.66
C LYS A 76 -21.87 -20.61 19.39
N ASP A 77 -22.36 -20.15 18.25
CA ASP A 77 -22.12 -20.83 16.97
C ASP A 77 -20.66 -20.71 16.55
N LYS A 78 -20.01 -19.56 16.80
CA LYS A 78 -18.56 -19.42 16.56
C LYS A 78 -17.75 -20.46 17.35
N GLN A 79 -18.13 -20.75 18.60
CA GLN A 79 -17.48 -21.79 19.40
C GLN A 79 -17.71 -23.19 18.83
N ALA A 80 -18.94 -23.48 18.38
CA ALA A 80 -19.27 -24.76 17.73
C ALA A 80 -18.54 -24.95 16.39
N LEU A 81 -18.23 -23.86 15.69
CA LEU A 81 -17.51 -23.88 14.42
C LEU A 81 -16.00 -24.11 14.58
N LEU A 82 -15.37 -23.74 15.71
CA LEU A 82 -13.91 -23.85 15.91
C LEU A 82 -13.31 -25.22 15.54
N PRO A 83 -13.84 -26.36 16.02
CA PRO A 83 -13.24 -27.67 15.74
C PRO A 83 -13.53 -28.20 14.33
N LEU A 84 -14.43 -27.56 13.58
CA LEU A 84 -14.92 -28.09 12.31
C LEU A 84 -13.94 -27.85 11.15
N SER A 85 -14.01 -28.70 10.12
CA SER A 85 -13.30 -28.45 8.86
C SER A 85 -13.88 -27.22 8.13
N TRP A 86 -13.16 -26.67 7.14
CA TRP A 86 -13.68 -25.55 6.35
C TRP A 86 -15.01 -25.89 5.65
N GLN A 87 -15.12 -27.09 5.09
CA GLN A 87 -16.31 -27.57 4.40
C GLN A 87 -17.49 -27.74 5.38
N ASP A 88 -17.23 -28.24 6.58
CA ASP A 88 -18.25 -28.38 7.61
C ASP A 88 -18.71 -27.01 8.14
N LYS A 89 -17.78 -26.05 8.29
CA LYS A 89 -18.12 -24.67 8.66
C LYS A 89 -19.02 -24.01 7.63
N LEU A 90 -18.70 -24.18 6.34
CA LEU A 90 -19.53 -23.68 5.25
C LEU A 90 -20.91 -24.32 5.25
N SER A 91 -20.98 -25.66 5.39
CA SER A 91 -22.24 -26.40 5.40
C SER A 91 -23.12 -26.05 6.62
N TYR A 92 -22.48 -25.70 7.75
CA TYR A 92 -23.16 -25.25 8.96
C TYR A 92 -23.83 -23.88 8.76
N VAL A 93 -23.12 -22.93 8.16
CA VAL A 93 -23.61 -21.55 7.99
C VAL A 93 -24.50 -21.40 6.76
N LEU A 94 -24.25 -22.20 5.73
CA LEU A 94 -25.00 -22.22 4.48
C LEU A 94 -25.28 -23.68 4.11
N PRO A 95 -26.51 -24.18 4.32
CA PRO A 95 -26.86 -25.55 4.02
C PRO A 95 -26.59 -25.89 2.54
N PRO A 96 -26.04 -27.09 2.23
CA PRO A 96 -25.81 -27.53 0.84
C PRO A 96 -27.08 -27.58 -0.03
N SER A 97 -28.25 -27.68 0.59
CA SER A 97 -29.55 -27.60 -0.09
C SER A 97 -29.93 -26.19 -0.56
N SER A 98 -29.19 -25.16 -0.15
CA SER A 98 -29.41 -23.79 -0.60
C SER A 98 -29.04 -23.66 -2.08
N PRO A 99 -29.90 -23.06 -2.94
CA PRO A 99 -29.61 -22.87 -4.36
C PRO A 99 -28.37 -22.00 -4.60
N GLN A 100 -27.97 -21.20 -3.61
CA GLN A 100 -26.80 -20.31 -3.69
C GLN A 100 -25.52 -20.95 -3.12
N TYR A 101 -25.61 -22.16 -2.55
CA TYR A 101 -24.51 -22.81 -1.84
C TYR A 101 -23.25 -22.89 -2.69
N ALA A 102 -23.34 -23.47 -3.89
CA ALA A 102 -22.17 -23.71 -4.73
C ALA A 102 -21.40 -22.41 -5.07
N GLY A 103 -22.13 -21.34 -5.42
CA GLY A 103 -21.53 -20.04 -5.75
C GLY A 103 -20.86 -19.39 -4.54
N ILE A 104 -21.58 -19.31 -3.41
CA ILE A 104 -21.07 -18.67 -2.20
C ILE A 104 -19.91 -19.47 -1.58
N ALA A 105 -20.04 -20.81 -1.51
CA ALA A 105 -18.98 -21.68 -1.01
C ALA A 105 -17.70 -21.56 -1.85
N THR A 106 -17.82 -21.48 -3.18
CA THR A 106 -16.68 -21.26 -4.07
C THR A 106 -16.04 -19.91 -3.81
N ALA A 107 -16.83 -18.83 -3.81
CA ALA A 107 -16.34 -17.47 -3.58
C ALA A 107 -15.62 -17.32 -2.23
N LEU A 108 -16.20 -17.83 -1.15
CA LEU A 108 -15.60 -17.78 0.18
C LEU A 108 -14.34 -18.64 0.27
N THR A 109 -14.32 -19.81 -0.38
CA THR A 109 -13.13 -20.66 -0.43
C THR A 109 -11.99 -19.98 -1.20
N THR A 110 -12.30 -19.37 -2.33
CA THR A 110 -11.33 -18.56 -3.10
C THR A 110 -10.81 -17.41 -2.25
N LEU A 111 -11.70 -16.67 -1.59
CA LEU A 111 -11.31 -15.54 -0.74
C LEU A 111 -10.44 -15.98 0.44
N ALA A 112 -10.81 -17.03 1.16
CA ALA A 112 -10.01 -17.60 2.25
C ALA A 112 -8.62 -18.03 1.76
N THR A 113 -8.55 -18.68 0.59
CA THR A 113 -7.29 -19.11 -0.02
C THR A 113 -6.41 -17.91 -0.39
N ARG A 114 -7.00 -16.87 -0.99
CA ARG A 114 -6.28 -15.64 -1.35
C ARG A 114 -5.79 -14.89 -0.11
N LEU A 115 -6.60 -14.78 0.94
CA LEU A 115 -6.21 -14.16 2.20
C LEU A 115 -5.05 -14.92 2.87
N ARG A 116 -5.07 -16.26 2.87
CA ARG A 116 -3.93 -17.07 3.37
C ARG A 116 -2.66 -16.82 2.56
N SER A 117 -2.77 -16.86 1.24
CA SER A 117 -1.62 -16.64 0.36
C SER A 117 -1.07 -15.23 0.50
N ALA A 118 -1.94 -14.23 0.59
CA ALA A 118 -1.52 -12.85 0.69
C ALA A 118 -0.91 -12.56 2.08
N ARG A 119 -1.40 -13.22 3.14
CA ARG A 119 -0.74 -13.24 4.47
C ARG A 119 0.68 -13.81 4.39
N SER A 120 0.87 -14.97 3.76
CA SER A 120 2.21 -15.56 3.67
C SER A 120 3.16 -14.67 2.87
N SER A 121 2.67 -13.98 1.85
CA SER A 121 3.44 -12.96 1.13
C SER A 121 3.82 -11.76 2.01
N ILE A 122 2.87 -11.13 2.72
CA ILE A 122 3.11 -9.98 3.61
C ILE A 122 4.17 -10.30 4.67
N LEU A 123 4.05 -11.46 5.34
CA LEU A 123 4.97 -11.86 6.40
C LEU A 123 6.39 -12.12 5.89
N ASN A 124 6.55 -12.45 4.61
CA ASN A 124 7.85 -12.72 4.00
C ASN A 124 8.49 -11.46 3.39
N THR A 125 7.73 -10.39 3.13
CA THR A 125 8.27 -9.15 2.55
C THR A 125 9.29 -8.46 3.47
N GLU A 126 9.25 -8.68 4.78
CA GLU A 126 10.23 -8.10 5.72
C GLU A 126 11.66 -8.66 5.55
N LYS A 127 11.86 -9.75 4.80
CA LYS A 127 13.17 -10.41 4.71
C LYS A 127 14.07 -9.90 3.58
N ASP A 128 13.54 -9.19 2.59
CA ASP A 128 14.29 -8.71 1.40
C ASP A 128 14.38 -7.17 1.33
N VAL A 129 14.83 -6.55 2.42
CA VAL A 129 14.91 -5.09 2.53
C VAL A 129 16.21 -4.54 1.93
N GLU A 130 16.40 -4.81 0.64
CA GLU A 130 17.22 -3.91 -0.15
C GLU A 130 16.46 -2.57 -0.23
N ARG A 131 17.00 -1.54 0.43
CA ARG A 131 16.35 -0.24 0.54
C ARG A 131 16.16 0.36 -0.85
N MET A 132 15.00 0.94 -1.12
CA MET A 132 14.72 1.68 -2.34
C MET A 132 15.32 3.09 -2.23
N PRO A 133 16.39 3.40 -2.97
CA PRO A 133 16.88 4.76 -3.02
C PRO A 133 15.97 5.59 -3.94
N TYR A 134 15.83 6.90 -3.65
CA TYR A 134 15.16 7.88 -4.52
C TYR A 134 13.64 7.81 -4.68
N VAL A 135 12.91 6.97 -3.93
CA VAL A 135 11.43 6.99 -3.92
C VAL A 135 10.92 8.09 -3.00
N LYS A 136 10.10 9.01 -3.53
CA LYS A 136 9.35 9.97 -2.72
C LYS A 136 7.99 9.37 -2.37
N VAL A 137 7.72 9.21 -1.08
CA VAL A 137 6.47 8.60 -0.59
C VAL A 137 5.58 9.67 0.03
N LEU A 138 4.32 9.69 -0.35
CA LEU A 138 3.24 10.34 0.38
C LEU A 138 2.45 9.23 1.08
N LEU A 139 2.36 9.29 2.40
CA LEU A 139 1.52 8.42 3.21
C LEU A 139 0.34 9.25 3.72
N LEU A 140 -0.85 8.93 3.23
CA LEU A 140 -2.11 9.52 3.66
C LEU A 140 -2.75 8.58 4.69
N ARG A 141 -3.19 9.11 5.82
CA ARG A 141 -3.75 8.31 6.93
C ARG A 141 -5.07 8.92 7.42
N PRO A 142 -6.01 8.11 7.93
CA PRO A 142 -7.26 8.64 8.51
C PRO A 142 -7.02 9.39 9.82
N GLU A 143 -8.01 10.18 10.21
CA GLU A 143 -8.01 10.97 11.45
C GLU A 143 -7.67 10.10 12.68
N GLY A 144 -6.93 10.65 13.64
CA GLY A 144 -6.47 9.94 14.83
C GLY A 144 -5.17 9.14 14.63
N SER A 145 -4.65 9.08 13.40
CA SER A 145 -3.31 8.58 13.11
C SER A 145 -2.21 9.56 13.54
N SER A 146 -0.97 9.08 13.73
CA SER A 146 0.17 9.95 14.04
C SER A 146 0.86 10.45 12.76
N GLU A 147 1.06 11.77 12.67
CA GLU A 147 1.86 12.42 11.62
C GLU A 147 3.35 12.06 11.66
N SER A 148 3.84 11.54 12.79
CA SER A 148 5.25 11.15 12.95
C SER A 148 5.51 9.69 12.61
N ASP A 149 4.46 8.87 12.58
CA ASP A 149 4.54 7.43 12.39
C ASP A 149 4.47 7.07 10.91
N SER A 150 5.66 6.75 10.38
CA SER A 150 5.84 6.30 8.99
C SER A 150 5.45 4.84 8.75
N CYS A 151 4.88 4.11 9.72
CA CYS A 151 4.38 2.75 9.54
C CYS A 151 5.41 1.79 8.91
N ASN A 152 6.64 1.79 9.44
CA ASN A 152 7.80 1.04 8.94
C ASN A 152 8.32 1.40 7.53
N LEU A 153 7.79 2.43 6.86
CA LEU A 153 8.30 2.86 5.55
C LEU A 153 9.77 3.26 5.59
N LYS A 154 10.26 3.88 6.68
CA LYS A 154 11.67 4.25 6.86
C LYS A 154 12.64 3.07 6.80
N ARG A 155 12.16 1.84 7.01
CA ARG A 155 13.00 0.64 6.90
C ARG A 155 13.28 0.28 5.44
N ILE A 156 12.35 0.59 4.55
CA ILE A 156 12.32 0.12 3.16
C ILE A 156 12.64 1.25 2.17
N CYS A 157 12.24 2.48 2.49
CA CYS A 157 12.43 3.67 1.65
C CYS A 157 13.50 4.57 2.28
N SER A 158 14.53 4.91 1.50
CA SER A 158 15.56 5.88 1.91
C SER A 158 15.21 7.32 1.52
N GLY A 159 14.22 7.52 0.65
CA GLY A 159 13.80 8.85 0.19
C GLY A 159 12.87 9.57 1.17
N LYS A 160 12.46 10.78 0.79
CA LYS A 160 11.56 11.62 1.61
C LYS A 160 10.18 10.97 1.73
N ILE A 161 9.74 10.75 2.97
CA ILE A 161 8.39 10.31 3.32
C ILE A 161 7.65 11.52 3.87
N VAL A 162 6.57 11.91 3.21
CA VAL A 162 5.62 12.93 3.67
C VAL A 162 4.42 12.19 4.23
N ILE A 163 3.99 12.54 5.44
CA ILE A 163 2.82 11.95 6.09
C ILE A 163 1.78 13.06 6.18
N HIS A 164 0.55 12.73 5.79
CA HIS A 164 -0.60 13.61 5.93
C HIS A 164 -1.73 12.82 6.60
N VAL A 165 -2.34 13.42 7.61
CA VAL A 165 -3.49 12.85 8.33
C VAL A 165 -4.72 13.61 7.86
N GLY A 166 -5.72 12.89 7.37
CA GLY A 166 -6.98 13.44 6.89
C GLY A 166 -7.95 13.74 8.03
N ASP A 167 -9.10 14.29 7.65
CA ASP A 167 -10.09 14.85 8.59
C ASP A 167 -11.17 13.84 8.98
N SER A 168 -11.32 12.71 8.28
CA SER A 168 -12.26 11.64 8.65
C SER A 168 -11.56 10.42 9.25
N SER A 169 -12.16 9.92 10.32
CA SER A 169 -11.82 8.64 10.95
C SER A 169 -12.44 7.44 10.24
N ASP A 170 -13.51 7.64 9.45
CA ASP A 170 -14.07 6.61 8.58
C ASP A 170 -13.21 6.47 7.32
N TYR A 171 -12.72 5.26 7.07
CA TYR A 171 -11.82 5.01 5.95
C TYR A 171 -12.50 5.25 4.59
N GLY A 172 -13.78 4.92 4.46
CA GLY A 172 -14.52 5.08 3.20
C GLY A 172 -14.73 6.55 2.86
N GLU A 173 -15.07 7.36 3.86
CA GLU A 173 -15.15 8.82 3.72
C GLU A 173 -13.79 9.43 3.41
N PHE A 174 -12.76 9.10 4.20
CA PHE A 174 -11.39 9.56 4.00
C PHE A 174 -10.86 9.34 2.57
N VAL A 175 -11.07 8.15 2.00
CA VAL A 175 -10.64 7.86 0.62
C VAL A 175 -11.47 8.63 -0.43
N SER A 176 -12.74 8.92 -0.11
CA SER A 176 -13.68 9.60 -1.02
C SER A 176 -13.59 11.13 -0.95
N GLU A 177 -12.88 11.68 0.02
CA GLU A 177 -12.72 13.11 0.22
C GLU A 177 -11.94 13.79 -0.92
N SER A 178 -12.43 14.96 -1.34
CA SER A 178 -11.71 15.79 -2.31
C SER A 178 -10.35 16.26 -1.79
N ALA A 179 -10.22 16.45 -0.48
CA ALA A 179 -8.94 16.80 0.15
C ALA A 179 -7.88 15.71 -0.08
N THR A 180 -8.23 14.44 0.12
CA THR A 180 -7.35 13.30 -0.15
C THR A 180 -6.91 13.26 -1.61
N ALA A 181 -7.84 13.46 -2.55
CA ALA A 181 -7.53 13.51 -3.97
C ALA A 181 -6.58 14.67 -4.34
N LEU A 182 -6.77 15.85 -3.73
CA LEU A 182 -5.88 17.00 -3.93
C LEU A 182 -4.46 16.70 -3.45
N GLN A 183 -4.30 16.11 -2.26
CA GLN A 183 -2.97 15.72 -1.75
C GLN A 183 -2.27 14.72 -2.67
N VAL A 184 -3.01 13.74 -3.21
CA VAL A 184 -2.48 12.79 -4.19
C VAL A 184 -2.04 13.52 -5.45
N ASN A 185 -2.88 14.39 -6.00
CA ASN A 185 -2.60 15.12 -7.24
C ASN A 185 -1.40 16.08 -7.10
N ASP A 186 -1.27 16.78 -5.97
CA ASP A 186 -0.12 17.65 -5.69
C ASP A 186 1.19 16.86 -5.57
N HIS A 187 1.09 15.59 -5.22
CA HIS A 187 2.23 14.68 -5.20
C HIS A 187 2.53 14.07 -6.57
N PHE A 188 1.69 14.20 -7.59
CA PHE A 188 2.01 13.65 -8.91
C PHE A 188 3.18 14.38 -9.59
N LEU A 189 3.89 13.66 -10.44
CA LEU A 189 4.74 14.23 -11.48
C LEU A 189 4.05 14.17 -12.83
N TYR A 190 4.18 15.25 -13.58
CA TYR A 190 3.79 15.31 -14.97
C TYR A 190 5.06 15.27 -15.82
N ASP A 191 5.24 14.18 -16.59
CA ASP A 191 6.19 14.20 -17.71
C ASP A 191 5.55 15.06 -18.80
N TYR A 192 6.12 16.25 -19.03
CA TYR A 192 5.72 17.10 -20.15
C TYR A 192 6.47 16.62 -21.39
N PRO A 193 5.79 16.06 -22.41
CA PRO A 193 6.47 15.54 -23.61
C PRO A 193 7.21 16.61 -24.42
N GLU A 194 6.88 17.90 -24.21
CA GLU A 194 7.55 19.05 -24.84
C GLU A 194 8.68 19.65 -23.99
N ALA A 195 8.83 19.21 -22.73
CA ALA A 195 9.92 19.67 -21.88
C ALA A 195 11.17 18.83 -22.15
N GLU A 196 11.98 19.25 -23.13
CA GLU A 196 13.36 18.75 -23.36
C GLU A 196 14.32 19.08 -22.20
N THR A 197 13.83 19.25 -20.97
CA THR A 197 14.66 19.60 -19.83
C THR A 197 15.01 18.34 -19.05
N PRO A 198 16.28 17.88 -19.08
CA PRO A 198 16.70 16.79 -18.22
C PRO A 198 16.44 17.16 -16.77
N LEU A 199 15.82 16.24 -16.02
CA LEU A 199 15.80 16.32 -14.57
C LEU A 199 17.15 15.86 -14.04
N TYR A 200 17.71 16.59 -13.08
CA TYR A 200 18.95 16.20 -12.40
C TYR A 200 18.70 16.13 -10.89
N PHE A 201 19.39 15.19 -10.25
CA PHE A 201 19.32 15.00 -8.80
C PHE A 201 20.38 15.87 -8.13
N VAL A 202 19.94 16.75 -7.23
CA VAL A 202 20.83 17.48 -6.34
C VAL A 202 20.85 16.74 -5.01
N ARG A 203 22.04 16.35 -4.55
CA ARG A 203 22.23 15.84 -3.19
C ARG A 203 22.05 17.01 -2.21
N GLU A 204 21.00 16.96 -1.42
CA GLU A 204 20.86 17.76 -0.21
C GLU A 204 21.65 17.12 0.95
N LYS A 205 21.79 17.85 2.06
CA LYS A 205 22.37 17.30 3.29
C LYS A 205 21.63 16.01 3.70
N ASP A 206 22.36 15.09 4.32
CA ASP A 206 21.84 13.82 4.85
C ASP A 206 21.37 12.77 3.82
N ASP A 207 22.00 12.72 2.64
CA ASP A 207 21.70 11.74 1.57
C ASP A 207 20.27 11.80 1.00
N VAL A 208 19.60 12.93 1.21
CA VAL A 208 18.34 13.27 0.56
C VAL A 208 18.65 13.81 -0.83
N TYR A 209 17.97 13.32 -1.87
CA TYR A 209 18.16 13.80 -3.24
C TYR A 209 16.89 14.49 -3.71
N GLU A 210 17.03 15.75 -4.12
CA GLU A 210 15.95 16.55 -4.69
C GLU A 210 16.05 16.53 -6.22
N CYS A 211 14.95 16.20 -6.87
CA CYS A 211 14.83 16.26 -8.33
C CYS A 211 14.56 17.71 -8.74
N LYS A 212 15.48 18.35 -9.45
CA LYS A 212 15.34 19.73 -9.93
C LYS A 212 15.25 19.79 -11.45
N LEU A 213 14.43 20.73 -11.92
CA LEU A 213 14.39 21.13 -13.32
C LEU A 213 15.63 21.95 -13.65
N LEU A 214 16.27 21.66 -14.79
CA LEU A 214 17.47 22.37 -15.28
C LEU A 214 17.24 23.88 -15.48
N SER A 215 15.99 24.30 -15.71
CA SER A 215 15.61 25.72 -15.83
C SER A 215 15.79 26.55 -14.55
N GLN A 216 15.81 25.93 -13.37
CA GLN A 216 15.96 26.64 -12.09
C GLN A 216 17.42 27.06 -11.77
N ARG A 217 18.39 26.73 -12.64
CA ARG A 217 19.79 27.15 -12.47
C ARG A 217 20.09 28.58 -12.95
N VAL A 218 19.16 29.25 -13.64
CA VAL A 218 19.46 30.52 -14.34
C VAL A 218 19.25 31.78 -13.48
N THR A 219 18.77 31.69 -12.24
CA THR A 219 18.41 32.89 -11.44
C THR A 219 19.28 33.18 -10.22
N LYS A 220 20.54 32.74 -10.20
CA LYS A 220 21.55 33.30 -9.30
C LYS A 220 22.88 33.47 -10.03
N MET A 221 23.00 34.57 -10.77
CA MET A 221 24.27 35.27 -10.97
C MET A 221 24.45 36.25 -9.81
#